data_AF-A0A809QFJ5-F1
#
_entry.id   AF-A0A809QFJ5-F1
#
_cell.length_a   1.000
_cell.length_b   1.000
_cell.length_c   1.000
_cell.angle_alpha   90.00
_cell.angle_beta   90.00
_cell.angle_gamma   90.00
#
_symmetry.space_group_name_H-M   'P 1'
#
loop_
_entity.id
_entity.type
_entity.pdbx_description
1 polymer ?
#
loop_
_entity_poly.entity_id
_entity_poly.type
_entity_poly.pdbx_seq_one_letter_code
_entity_poly.pdbx_strand_id
1 'polypeptide(L)'
;MTTELKFYLATWISYCILCIWLYMSDRTSFPLQAYKAFLYVPWKLITFSIAAIGITVVAPYTADPTWDYFDAAMMSALTFLTAPWATGMLYLGIRGKARFKHVLVAIGVWMFSASWCYDLYLLIRDGHYPITWEANIYASSVLYFSAGLLWNLEYRAGRGVTFSFLEPGFPVRPQQTGFARIALFGLPFMILAICCIGYFLI
;
A
#
# COMPACT_ATOMS: atom_id res chain seq x y z
N MET A 1 25.92 -12.91 -6.04
CA MET A 1 24.81 -12.92 -5.06
C MET A 1 25.23 -13.69 -3.82
N THR A 2 25.24 -13.05 -2.64
CA THR A 2 25.62 -13.66 -1.36
C THR A 2 24.64 -14.75 -0.96
N THR A 3 25.04 -15.66 -0.05
CA THR A 3 24.17 -16.72 0.47
C THR A 3 22.96 -16.15 1.20
N GLU A 4 23.16 -15.08 1.97
CA GLU A 4 22.09 -14.36 2.67
C GLU A 4 21.04 -13.80 1.71
N LEU A 5 21.48 -13.16 0.61
CA LEU A 5 20.57 -12.63 -0.39
C LEU A 5 19.80 -13.73 -1.12
N LYS A 6 20.45 -14.87 -1.42
CA LYS A 6 19.75 -16.05 -1.98
C LYS A 6 18.65 -16.55 -1.05
N PHE A 7 18.96 -16.66 0.24
CA PHE A 7 17.99 -17.10 1.25
C PHE A 7 16.83 -16.12 1.41
N TYR A 8 17.14 -14.82 1.44
CA TYR A 8 16.15 -13.75 1.45
C TYR A 8 15.21 -13.83 0.24
N LEU A 9 15.77 -13.94 -0.97
CA LEU A 9 15.00 -14.08 -2.22
C LEU A 9 14.08 -15.31 -2.19
N ALA A 10 14.65 -16.47 -1.84
CA ALA A 10 13.88 -17.72 -1.75
C ALA A 10 12.72 -17.59 -0.73
N THR A 11 12.97 -16.91 0.39
CA THR A 11 11.97 -16.70 1.44
C THR A 11 10.81 -15.85 0.94
N TRP A 12 11.07 -14.66 0.38
CA TRP A 12 9.97 -13.80 -0.05
C TRP A 12 9.24 -14.35 -1.28
N ILE A 13 9.93 -15.01 -2.20
CA ILE A 13 9.27 -15.68 -3.34
C ILE A 13 8.35 -16.80 -2.84
N SER A 14 8.82 -17.62 -1.90
CA SER A 14 8.00 -18.67 -1.28
C SER A 14 6.80 -18.08 -0.55
N TYR A 15 6.98 -16.93 0.11
CA TYR A 15 5.89 -16.22 0.79
C TYR A 15 4.85 -15.69 -0.19
N CYS A 16 5.27 -15.14 -1.33
CA CYS A 16 4.37 -14.73 -2.41
C CYS A 16 3.57 -15.92 -2.97
N ILE A 17 4.22 -17.07 -3.18
CA ILE A 17 3.55 -18.31 -3.62
C ILE A 17 2.52 -18.76 -2.59
N LEU A 18 2.87 -18.74 -1.30
CA LEU A 18 1.94 -19.06 -0.22
C LEU A 18 0.73 -18.11 -0.21
N CYS A 19 0.94 -16.81 -0.35
CA CYS A 19 -0.13 -15.81 -0.39
C CYS A 19 -1.07 -16.04 -1.57
N ILE A 20 -0.53 -16.35 -2.74
CA ILE A 20 -1.32 -16.71 -3.92
C ILE A 20 -2.12 -17.98 -3.61
N TRP A 21 -1.50 -19.03 -3.09
CA TRP A 21 -2.20 -20.27 -2.74
C TRP A 21 -3.33 -20.06 -1.70
N LEU A 22 -3.10 -19.26 -0.66
CA LEU A 22 -4.10 -18.89 0.34
C LEU A 22 -5.27 -18.12 -0.27
N TYR A 23 -4.99 -17.18 -1.18
CA TYR A 23 -6.02 -16.47 -1.91
C TYR A 23 -6.81 -17.41 -2.83
N MET A 24 -6.13 -18.28 -3.58
CA MET A 24 -6.72 -19.22 -4.54
C MET A 24 -7.60 -20.27 -3.86
N SER A 25 -7.19 -20.76 -2.69
CA SER A 25 -7.90 -21.81 -1.94
C SER A 25 -9.18 -21.32 -1.26
N ASP A 26 -9.33 -20.01 -1.01
CA ASP A 26 -10.52 -19.43 -0.36
C ASP A 26 -10.90 -18.07 -0.97
N ARG A 27 -10.97 -18.01 -2.31
CA ARG A 27 -11.26 -16.77 -3.05
C ARG A 27 -12.54 -16.08 -2.61
N THR A 28 -13.57 -16.85 -2.24
CA THR A 28 -14.89 -16.31 -1.84
C THR A 28 -14.84 -15.57 -0.51
N SER A 29 -13.84 -15.85 0.35
CA SER A 29 -13.63 -15.09 1.58
C SER A 29 -13.04 -13.71 1.37
N PHE A 30 -12.48 -13.42 0.18
CA PHE A 30 -11.90 -12.12 -0.15
C PHE A 30 -12.96 -11.23 -0.81
N PRO A 31 -13.35 -10.11 -0.18
CA PRO A 31 -14.50 -9.30 -0.61
C PRO A 31 -14.14 -8.35 -1.77
N LEU A 32 -13.62 -8.86 -2.89
CA LEU A 32 -13.08 -8.07 -3.99
C LEU A 32 -14.09 -7.08 -4.59
N GLN A 33 -15.35 -7.48 -4.75
CA GLN A 33 -16.36 -6.60 -5.34
C GLN A 33 -16.71 -5.43 -4.42
N ALA A 34 -16.88 -5.71 -3.12
CA ALA A 34 -17.11 -4.66 -2.12
C ALA A 34 -15.88 -3.74 -1.99
N TYR A 35 -14.68 -4.32 -2.09
CA TYR A 35 -13.44 -3.57 -2.07
C TYR A 35 -13.25 -2.65 -3.29
N LYS A 36 -13.63 -3.11 -4.50
CA LYS A 36 -13.68 -2.23 -5.68
C LYS A 36 -14.59 -1.04 -5.44
N ALA A 37 -15.81 -1.27 -4.95
CA ALA A 37 -16.75 -0.19 -4.64
C ALA A 37 -16.22 0.78 -3.56
N PHE A 38 -15.41 0.28 -2.63
CA PHE A 38 -14.72 1.07 -1.61
C PHE A 38 -13.57 1.92 -2.17
N LEU A 39 -12.82 1.41 -3.16
CA LEU A 39 -11.70 2.13 -3.78
C LEU A 39 -12.14 3.19 -4.79
N TYR A 40 -13.15 2.88 -5.63
CA TYR A 40 -13.64 3.78 -6.68
C TYR A 40 -14.51 4.94 -6.17
N VAL A 41 -14.25 5.41 -4.96
CA VAL A 41 -14.84 6.66 -4.46
C VAL A 41 -14.08 7.84 -5.10
N PRO A 42 -14.76 8.85 -5.66
CA PRO A 42 -14.12 9.88 -6.48
C PRO A 42 -12.90 10.55 -5.83
N TRP A 43 -12.98 10.92 -4.56
CA TRP A 43 -11.86 11.59 -3.90
C TRP A 43 -10.62 10.69 -3.72
N LYS A 44 -10.81 9.38 -3.54
CA LYS A 44 -9.70 8.42 -3.44
C LYS A 44 -8.98 8.34 -4.78
N LEU A 45 -9.74 8.30 -5.87
CA LEU A 45 -9.19 8.33 -7.22
C LEU A 45 -8.46 9.65 -7.49
N ILE A 46 -9.04 10.79 -7.12
CA ILE A 46 -8.39 12.10 -7.32
C ILE A 46 -7.08 12.19 -6.53
N THR A 47 -7.10 11.86 -5.23
CA THR A 47 -5.90 11.90 -4.38
C THR A 47 -4.84 10.91 -4.86
N PHE A 48 -5.25 9.71 -5.29
CA PHE A 48 -4.36 8.76 -5.94
C PHE A 48 -3.75 9.32 -7.23
N SER A 49 -4.55 9.87 -8.14
CA SER A 49 -4.05 10.41 -9.41
C SER A 49 -3.04 11.52 -9.18
N ILE A 50 -3.32 12.44 -8.25
CA ILE A 50 -2.37 13.52 -7.90
C ILE A 50 -1.08 12.92 -7.35
N ALA A 51 -1.16 12.01 -6.38
CA ALA A 51 0.01 11.40 -5.76
C ALA A 51 0.83 10.58 -6.77
N ALA A 52 0.18 9.72 -7.56
CA ALA A 52 0.81 8.85 -8.54
C ALA A 52 1.48 9.64 -9.66
N ILE A 53 0.80 10.65 -10.22
CA ILE A 53 1.40 11.53 -11.23
C ILE A 53 2.58 12.29 -10.63
N GLY A 54 2.39 12.87 -9.43
CA GLY A 54 3.43 13.61 -8.73
C GLY A 54 4.70 12.80 -8.54
N ILE A 55 4.60 11.63 -7.90
CA ILE A 55 5.78 10.79 -7.63
C ILE A 55 6.39 10.21 -8.90
N THR A 56 5.58 9.81 -9.89
CA THR A 56 6.09 9.26 -11.15
C THR A 56 6.88 10.31 -11.93
N VAL A 57 6.42 11.57 -11.94
CA VAL A 57 7.14 12.66 -12.59
C VAL A 57 8.40 13.03 -11.82
N VAL A 58 8.35 13.04 -10.49
CA VAL A 58 9.44 13.49 -9.63
C VAL A 58 10.56 12.43 -9.50
N ALA A 59 10.23 11.14 -9.51
CA ALA A 59 11.14 10.04 -9.22
C ALA A 59 12.49 10.10 -9.97
N PRO A 60 12.53 10.32 -11.31
CA PRO A 60 13.79 10.36 -12.06
C PRO A 60 14.65 11.60 -11.79
N TYR A 61 14.11 12.61 -11.09
CA TYR A 61 14.82 13.82 -10.70
C TYR A 61 15.28 13.78 -9.24
N THR A 62 15.08 12.66 -8.55
CA THR A 62 15.60 12.46 -7.20
C THR A 62 17.10 12.15 -7.22
N ALA A 63 17.76 12.29 -6.07
CA ALA A 63 19.15 11.89 -5.91
C ALA A 63 19.34 10.36 -5.86
N ASP A 64 18.26 9.58 -5.84
CA ASP A 64 18.32 8.12 -5.83
C ASP A 64 18.38 7.57 -7.27
N PRO A 65 19.49 6.94 -7.70
CA PRO A 65 19.64 6.44 -9.07
C PRO A 65 18.75 5.23 -9.38
N THR A 66 18.08 4.67 -8.37
CA THR A 66 17.23 3.50 -8.55
C THR A 66 15.83 3.88 -9.02
N TRP A 67 15.34 5.06 -8.62
CA TRP A 67 13.99 5.54 -8.88
C TRP A 67 13.81 5.97 -10.34
N ASP A 68 12.78 5.44 -10.98
CA ASP A 68 12.42 5.80 -12.34
C ASP A 68 10.90 5.97 -12.54
N TYR A 69 10.49 6.19 -13.78
CA TYR A 69 9.07 6.34 -14.10
C TYR A 69 8.29 5.04 -13.88
N PHE A 70 8.91 3.89 -14.10
CA PHE A 70 8.25 2.59 -14.09
C PHE A 70 8.03 2.09 -12.66
N ASP A 71 9.07 2.09 -11.82
CA ASP A 71 8.95 1.64 -10.45
C ASP A 71 8.03 2.55 -9.63
N ALA A 72 8.12 3.87 -9.79
CA ALA A 72 7.26 4.84 -9.11
C ALA A 72 5.79 4.66 -9.49
N ALA A 73 5.49 4.47 -10.79
CA ALA A 73 4.13 4.23 -11.26
C ALA A 73 3.59 2.88 -10.75
N MET A 74 4.39 1.82 -10.83
CA MET A 74 4.04 0.49 -10.37
C MET A 74 3.75 0.47 -8.86
N MET A 75 4.67 1.00 -8.04
CA MET A 75 4.52 1.06 -6.59
C MET A 75 3.33 1.93 -6.19
N SER A 76 3.08 3.05 -6.87
CA SER A 76 1.91 3.90 -6.62
C SER A 76 0.60 3.15 -6.88
N ALA A 77 0.50 2.45 -8.02
CA ALA A 77 -0.68 1.67 -8.37
C ALA A 77 -0.91 0.54 -7.37
N LEU A 78 0.13 -0.23 -7.03
CA LEU A 78 0.05 -1.30 -6.04
C LEU A 78 -0.34 -0.78 -4.66
N THR A 79 0.23 0.34 -4.22
CA THR A 79 -0.11 1.00 -2.95
C THR A 79 -1.59 1.39 -2.91
N PHE A 80 -2.12 2.02 -3.96
CA PHE A 80 -3.55 2.36 -4.02
C PHE A 80 -4.46 1.13 -3.99
N LEU A 81 -4.07 0.09 -4.72
CA LEU A 81 -4.87 -1.14 -4.80
C LEU A 81 -4.83 -1.95 -3.51
N THR A 82 -3.74 -1.94 -2.74
CA THR A 82 -3.58 -2.91 -1.64
C THR A 82 -3.54 -2.27 -0.25
N ALA A 83 -3.00 -1.05 -0.10
CA ALA A 83 -2.74 -0.46 1.21
C ALA A 83 -3.98 -0.29 2.09
N PRO A 84 -5.14 0.15 1.57
CA PRO A 84 -6.31 0.31 2.41
C PRO A 84 -6.81 -1.01 3.00
N TRP A 85 -6.86 -2.07 2.20
CA TRP A 85 -7.27 -3.39 2.67
C TRP A 85 -6.24 -4.00 3.62
N ALA A 86 -4.95 -3.96 3.26
CA ALA A 86 -3.88 -4.52 4.08
C ALA A 86 -3.84 -3.86 5.46
N THR A 87 -3.85 -2.53 5.52
CA THR A 87 -3.89 -1.76 6.79
C THR A 87 -5.07 -2.18 7.66
N GLY A 88 -6.26 -2.28 7.08
CA GLY A 88 -7.47 -2.72 7.79
C GLY A 88 -7.38 -4.15 8.30
N MET A 89 -6.90 -5.09 7.48
CA MET A 89 -6.75 -6.51 7.87
C MET A 89 -5.69 -6.71 8.94
N LEU A 90 -4.57 -5.98 8.88
CA LEU A 90 -3.54 -6.04 9.92
C LEU A 90 -4.07 -5.50 11.25
N TYR A 91 -4.74 -4.33 11.23
CA TYR A 91 -5.39 -3.80 12.43
C TYR A 91 -6.40 -4.79 13.01
N LEU A 92 -7.31 -5.32 12.18
CA LEU A 92 -8.31 -6.29 12.63
C LEU A 92 -7.66 -7.60 13.12
N GLY A 93 -6.54 -8.02 12.52
CA GLY A 93 -5.74 -9.15 12.96
C GLY A 93 -5.18 -8.96 14.37
N ILE A 94 -4.57 -7.80 14.64
CA ILE A 94 -4.09 -7.41 15.98
C ILE A 94 -5.24 -7.41 17.00
N ARG A 95 -6.45 -7.06 16.57
CA ARG A 95 -7.66 -7.10 17.42
C ARG A 95 -8.32 -8.48 17.51
N GLY A 96 -7.78 -9.51 16.89
CA GLY A 96 -8.36 -10.87 16.85
C GLY A 96 -9.66 -10.97 16.05
N LYS A 97 -9.93 -10.02 15.15
CA LYS A 97 -11.17 -9.89 14.37
C LYS A 97 -11.03 -10.30 12.89
N ALA A 98 -9.80 -10.50 12.41
CA ALA A 98 -9.54 -10.97 11.05
C ALA A 98 -9.22 -12.47 11.03
N ARG A 99 -9.53 -13.14 9.92
CA ARG A 99 -9.08 -14.51 9.70
C ARG A 99 -7.57 -14.52 9.52
N PHE A 100 -6.88 -15.51 10.11
CA PHE A 100 -5.42 -15.63 10.01
C PHE A 100 -4.90 -15.59 8.56
N LYS A 101 -5.61 -16.27 7.64
CA LYS A 101 -5.28 -16.25 6.20
C LYS A 101 -5.30 -14.84 5.59
N HIS A 102 -6.22 -13.97 6.02
CA HIS A 102 -6.32 -12.59 5.52
C HIS A 102 -5.15 -11.75 6.04
N VAL A 103 -4.72 -11.98 7.28
CA VAL A 103 -3.54 -11.33 7.85
C VAL A 103 -2.28 -11.72 7.09
N LEU A 104 -2.07 -13.01 6.81
CA LEU A 104 -0.92 -13.48 6.02
C LEU A 104 -0.89 -12.85 4.63
N VAL A 105 -2.03 -12.86 3.92
CA VAL A 105 -2.12 -12.22 2.60
C VAL A 105 -1.92 -10.71 2.71
N ALA A 106 -2.41 -10.05 3.76
CA ALA A 106 -2.19 -8.62 4.01
C ALA A 106 -0.70 -8.27 4.18
N ILE A 107 0.06 -9.09 4.93
CA ILE A 107 1.52 -8.93 5.04
C ILE A 107 2.18 -9.10 3.67
N GLY A 108 1.76 -10.12 2.90
CA GLY A 108 2.33 -10.40 1.59
C GLY A 108 2.12 -9.27 0.60
N VAL A 109 0.89 -8.75 0.48
CA VAL A 109 0.61 -7.64 -0.42
C VAL A 109 1.24 -6.34 0.07
N TRP A 110 1.38 -6.11 1.38
CA TRP A 110 2.12 -4.98 1.92
C TRP A 110 3.59 -5.04 1.50
N MET A 111 4.29 -6.12 1.84
CA MET A 111 5.72 -6.26 1.53
C MET A 111 5.98 -6.24 0.02
N PHE A 112 5.10 -6.87 -0.77
CA PHE A 112 5.24 -6.84 -2.22
C PHE A 112 5.05 -5.44 -2.79
N SER A 113 4.02 -4.73 -2.35
CA SER A 113 3.68 -3.39 -2.87
C SER A 113 4.67 -2.32 -2.41
N ALA A 114 5.17 -2.42 -1.18
CA ALA A 114 6.10 -1.47 -0.60
C ALA A 114 7.57 -1.75 -0.95
N SER A 115 7.94 -2.99 -1.30
CA SER A 115 9.35 -3.31 -1.61
C SER A 115 9.54 -4.32 -2.72
N TRP A 116 9.02 -5.54 -2.59
CA TRP A 116 9.50 -6.64 -3.45
C TRP A 116 9.20 -6.45 -4.94
N CYS A 117 8.17 -5.69 -5.30
CA CYS A 117 7.92 -5.35 -6.70
C CYS A 117 9.04 -4.46 -7.29
N TYR A 118 9.47 -3.44 -6.54
CA TYR A 118 10.60 -2.56 -6.87
C TYR A 118 11.90 -3.35 -6.91
N ASP A 119 12.16 -4.18 -5.89
CA ASP A 119 13.38 -4.98 -5.82
C ASP A 119 13.48 -5.97 -6.99
N LEU A 120 12.37 -6.62 -7.33
CA LEU A 120 12.28 -7.54 -8.46
C LEU A 120 12.48 -6.82 -9.79
N TYR A 121 11.87 -5.64 -9.95
CA TYR A 121 12.03 -4.83 -11.15
C TYR A 121 13.49 -4.48 -11.38
N LEU A 122 14.17 -3.94 -10.37
CA LEU A 122 15.57 -3.56 -10.46
C LEU A 122 16.50 -4.76 -10.66
N LEU A 123 16.22 -5.88 -10.00
CA LEU A 123 16.97 -7.12 -10.22
C LEU A 123 16.88 -7.58 -11.68
N ILE A 124 15.72 -7.44 -12.33
CA ILE A 124 15.53 -7.78 -13.74
C ILE A 124 16.18 -6.74 -14.66
N ARG A 125 16.01 -5.45 -14.36
CA ARG A 125 16.51 -4.31 -15.17
C ARG A 125 18.04 -4.22 -15.14
N ASP A 126 18.62 -4.27 -13.96
CA ASP A 126 20.03 -3.96 -13.72
C ASP A 126 20.89 -5.22 -13.50
N GLY A 127 20.26 -6.39 -13.35
CA GLY A 127 20.95 -7.67 -13.15
C GLY A 127 21.52 -7.87 -11.74
N HIS A 128 21.30 -6.91 -10.83
CA HIS A 128 21.70 -7.01 -9.43
C HIS A 128 20.60 -6.50 -8.50
N TYR A 129 20.59 -6.99 -7.27
CA TYR A 129 19.65 -6.54 -6.25
C TYR A 129 19.98 -5.09 -5.84
N PRO A 130 18.98 -4.22 -5.59
CA PRO A 130 19.24 -2.83 -5.25
C PRO A 130 19.98 -2.72 -3.93
N ILE A 131 20.97 -1.83 -3.84
CA ILE A 131 21.70 -1.57 -2.60
C ILE A 131 20.85 -0.84 -1.55
N THR A 132 19.79 -0.15 -1.99
CA THR A 132 18.86 0.61 -1.17
C THR A 132 17.68 -0.20 -0.65
N TRP A 133 17.63 -1.51 -0.91
CA TRP A 133 16.48 -2.38 -0.61
C TRP A 133 15.99 -2.28 0.84
N GLU A 134 16.91 -2.27 1.81
CA GLU A 134 16.57 -2.20 3.23
C GLU A 134 15.92 -0.86 3.59
N ALA A 135 16.55 0.25 3.17
CA ALA A 135 16.03 1.59 3.38
C ALA A 135 14.66 1.78 2.71
N ASN A 136 14.50 1.21 1.51
CA ASN A 136 13.24 1.23 0.78
C ASN A 136 12.12 0.52 1.55
N ILE A 137 12.36 -0.67 2.13
CA ILE A 137 11.36 -1.37 2.95
C ILE A 137 10.80 -0.44 4.04
N TYR A 138 11.67 0.25 4.78
CA TYR A 138 11.23 1.12 5.87
C TYR A 138 10.48 2.35 5.38
N ALA A 139 11.07 3.11 4.45
CA ALA A 139 10.48 4.33 3.92
C ALA A 139 9.13 4.06 3.23
N SER A 140 9.11 3.08 2.32
CA SER A 140 7.92 2.72 1.58
C SER A 140 6.86 2.07 2.45
N SER A 141 7.21 1.38 3.54
CA SER A 141 6.22 0.87 4.50
C SER A 141 5.51 2.00 5.26
N VAL A 142 6.23 3.04 5.67
CA VAL A 142 5.64 4.21 6.32
C VAL A 142 4.66 4.90 5.37
N LEU A 143 5.06 5.10 4.11
CA LEU A 143 4.19 5.66 3.07
C LEU A 143 2.98 4.77 2.79
N TYR A 144 3.19 3.46 2.68
CA TYR A 144 2.15 2.47 2.42
C TYR A 144 1.06 2.50 3.50
N PHE A 145 1.43 2.46 4.78
CA PHE A 145 0.46 2.54 5.87
C PHE A 145 -0.20 3.92 5.96
N SER A 146 0.52 5.00 5.69
CA SER A 146 -0.04 6.35 5.69
C SER A 146 -1.10 6.52 4.60
N ALA A 147 -0.83 6.00 3.40
CA ALA A 147 -1.78 5.95 2.31
C ALA A 147 -2.97 5.03 2.64
N GLY A 148 -2.72 3.88 3.24
CA GLY A 148 -3.74 2.96 3.73
C GLY A 148 -4.66 3.61 4.78
N LEU A 149 -4.12 4.37 5.72
CA LEU A 149 -4.90 5.14 6.71
C LEU A 149 -5.69 6.25 6.03
N LEU A 150 -5.05 7.07 5.18
CA LEU A 150 -5.70 8.14 4.42
C LEU A 150 -6.92 7.62 3.67
N TRP A 151 -6.77 6.58 2.84
CA TRP A 151 -7.86 6.03 2.03
C TRP A 151 -8.85 5.16 2.80
N ASN A 152 -8.60 4.91 4.09
CA ASN A 152 -9.61 4.39 5.01
C ASN A 152 -10.38 5.48 5.75
N LEU A 153 -10.01 6.76 5.67
CA LEU A 153 -10.80 7.82 6.27
C LEU A 153 -12.19 7.89 5.62
N GLU A 154 -13.20 7.98 6.48
CA GLU A 154 -14.56 8.25 6.07
C GLU A 154 -15.29 9.09 7.11
N TYR A 155 -16.30 9.82 6.66
CA TYR A 155 -17.22 10.52 7.54
C TYR A 155 -18.53 9.75 7.66
N ARG A 156 -19.01 9.54 8.88
CA ARG A 156 -20.35 8.99 9.17
C ARG A 156 -21.22 9.99 9.92
N ALA A 157 -22.46 10.11 9.48
CA ALA A 157 -23.46 10.89 10.21
C ALA A 157 -23.63 10.32 11.62
N GLY A 158 -23.58 11.18 12.64
CA GLY A 158 -23.70 10.80 14.05
C GLY A 158 -22.42 10.27 14.72
N ARG A 159 -21.36 9.93 13.98
CA ARG A 159 -20.07 9.48 14.54
C ARG A 159 -18.91 10.42 14.24
N GLY A 160 -18.96 11.15 13.12
CA GLY A 160 -17.86 11.99 12.66
C GLY A 160 -16.87 11.23 11.79
N VAL A 161 -15.60 11.64 11.84
CA VAL A 161 -14.52 11.02 11.06
C VAL A 161 -14.05 9.74 11.75
N THR A 162 -13.96 8.66 10.98
CA THR A 162 -13.55 7.33 11.43
C THR A 162 -12.76 6.63 10.34
N PHE A 163 -12.21 5.45 10.64
CA PHE A 163 -11.66 4.56 9.64
C PHE A 163 -12.68 3.51 9.22
N SER A 164 -12.81 3.25 7.92
CA SER A 164 -13.74 2.27 7.38
C SER A 164 -13.52 0.86 7.92
N PHE A 165 -12.29 0.47 8.27
CA PHE A 165 -12.01 -0.85 8.87
C PHE A 165 -12.52 -1.01 10.31
N LEU A 166 -12.97 0.08 10.96
CA LEU A 166 -13.65 0.02 12.26
C LEU A 166 -15.14 -0.29 12.12
N GLU A 167 -15.65 -0.31 10.90
CA GLU A 167 -17.08 -0.46 10.62
C GLU A 167 -17.43 -1.91 10.30
N PRO A 168 -18.62 -2.38 10.73
CA PRO A 168 -19.08 -3.73 10.41
C PRO A 168 -19.12 -3.97 8.89
N GLY A 169 -18.60 -5.11 8.47
CA GLY A 169 -18.61 -5.53 7.07
C GLY A 169 -17.48 -4.95 6.21
N PHE A 170 -16.48 -4.28 6.80
CA PHE A 170 -15.31 -3.82 6.05
C PHE A 170 -14.72 -4.93 5.14
N PRO A 171 -14.39 -4.61 3.87
CA PRO A 171 -14.57 -3.35 3.17
C PRO A 171 -15.97 -3.19 2.58
N VAL A 172 -16.59 -2.03 2.82
CA VAL A 172 -17.85 -1.61 2.21
C VAL A 172 -17.71 -0.20 1.64
N ARG A 173 -18.51 0.14 0.63
CA ARG A 173 -18.55 1.49 0.09
C ARG A 173 -18.91 2.50 1.21
N PRO A 174 -18.12 3.57 1.42
CA PRO A 174 -18.43 4.59 2.40
C PRO A 174 -19.81 5.24 2.15
N GLN A 175 -20.54 5.54 3.23
CA GLN A 175 -21.86 6.19 3.14
C GLN A 175 -21.77 7.61 2.57
N GLN A 176 -20.70 8.34 2.91
CA GLN A 176 -20.43 9.66 2.35
C GLN A 176 -19.14 9.63 1.52
N THR A 177 -19.22 10.24 0.33
CA THR A 177 -18.16 10.24 -0.67
C THR A 177 -17.46 11.60 -0.80
N GLY A 178 -17.77 12.56 0.08
CA GLY A 178 -17.19 13.90 0.06
C GLY A 178 -15.88 13.99 0.86
N PHE A 179 -14.83 14.52 0.26
CA PHE A 179 -13.52 14.69 0.91
C PHE A 179 -13.47 15.80 1.96
N ALA A 180 -14.28 16.85 1.79
CA ALA A 180 -14.19 18.08 2.60
C ALA A 180 -14.26 17.81 4.11
N ARG A 181 -15.07 16.83 4.53
CA ARG A 181 -15.25 16.50 5.95
C ARG A 181 -14.10 15.69 6.56
N ILE A 182 -13.25 15.10 5.73
CA ILE A 182 -12.10 14.30 6.15
C ILE A 182 -10.76 14.96 5.82
N ALA A 183 -10.76 16.07 5.07
CA ALA A 183 -9.57 16.73 4.57
C ALA A 183 -8.57 17.08 5.70
N LEU A 184 -9.05 17.67 6.79
CA LEU A 184 -8.22 18.03 7.96
C LEU A 184 -7.53 16.80 8.58
N PHE A 185 -8.22 15.65 8.63
CA PHE A 185 -7.69 14.39 9.16
C PHE A 185 -6.77 13.70 8.15
N GLY A 186 -6.91 13.99 6.86
CA GLY A 186 -6.02 13.51 5.80
C GLY A 186 -4.69 14.27 5.73
N LEU A 187 -4.64 15.53 6.21
CA LEU A 187 -3.46 16.39 6.12
C LEU A 187 -2.18 15.76 6.70
N PRO A 188 -2.19 15.15 7.90
CA PRO A 188 -0.96 14.54 8.45
C PRO A 188 -0.36 13.48 7.53
N PHE A 189 -1.19 12.63 6.90
CA PHE A 189 -0.73 11.59 5.98
C PHE A 189 -0.19 12.18 4.67
N MET A 190 -0.85 13.23 4.15
CA MET A 190 -0.40 13.93 2.94
C MET A 190 0.91 14.69 3.18
N ILE A 191 1.04 15.37 4.32
CA ILE A 191 2.27 16.08 4.72
C ILE A 191 3.42 15.08 4.87
N LEU A 192 3.20 13.95 5.55
CA LEU A 192 4.22 12.93 5.70
C LEU A 192 4.70 12.41 4.34
N ALA A 193 3.78 12.15 3.40
CA ALA A 193 4.15 11.74 2.06
C ALA A 193 5.01 12.79 1.34
N ILE A 194 4.62 14.07 1.43
CA ILE A 194 5.39 15.19 0.85
C ILE A 194 6.77 15.29 1.49
N CYS A 195 6.89 15.17 2.81
CA CYS A 195 8.17 15.23 3.52
C CYS A 195 9.09 14.07 3.13
N CYS A 196 8.55 12.85 3.05
CA CYS A 196 9.31 11.68 2.63
C CYS A 196 9.82 11.82 1.19
N ILE A 197 8.99 12.30 0.26
CA ILE A 197 9.40 12.52 -1.13
C ILE A 197 10.40 13.67 -1.22
N GLY A 198 10.15 14.77 -0.51
CA GLY A 198 11.01 15.96 -0.50
C GLY A 198 12.41 15.69 0.03
N TYR A 199 12.57 14.73 0.95
CA TYR A 199 13.88 14.30 1.43
C TYR A 199 14.79 13.77 0.31
N PHE A 200 14.23 13.14 -0.73
CA PHE A 200 15.00 12.61 -1.86
C PHE A 200 15.29 13.65 -2.96
N LEU A 201 14.82 14.89 -2.79
CA LEU A 201 15.05 15.99 -3.75
C LEU A 201 16.19 16.94 -3.35
N ILE A 202 16.79 16.73 -2.18
CA ILE A 202 17.87 17.54 -1.60
C ILE A 202 19.13 16.68 -1.54
#